data_AF-A0A976PES3-F1
#
_entry.id   AF-A0A976PES3-F1
#
_cell.length_a   1.000
_cell.length_b   1.000
_cell.length_c   1.000
_cell.angle_alpha   90.00
_cell.angle_beta   90.00
_cell.angle_gamma   90.00
#
_symmetry.space_group_name_H-M   'P 1'
#
loop_
_entity.id
_entity.type
_entity.pdbx_description
1 polymer ?
#
loop_
_entity_poly.entity_id
_entity_poly.type
_entity_poly.pdbx_seq_one_letter_code
_entity_poly.pdbx_strand_id
1 'polypeptide(L)'
;MKWLMTFLLLMTSCVEKSGKVDFETSILKNVPFALKIDGVFPGINKDLEIKTPPNTWIRVFQAEVPNQNGEIIFHCVYYKVPGKEAGVLRHIESNESCLGNYKSGKVFDWTGINQLKVWLPEFERKIFDKTLKPGRFYLTGREEVGDFFFEVPLFNLNLERKLERHASTFSSRMLKGVFVAKKRDPNVKSQQVKLVGDFEDNYRDRTAKVCHEYSKDCKETTSNSCETCRFGWYSAVGISTCEGQFTRFCGVNKCGQRGMPACPRGIESARRMGLDNIMLCYDGSPLGYCEAGLKTVCDGKILVCL
;
A
#
# COMPACT_ATOMS: atom_id res chain seq x y z
N MET A 1 20.57 -6.67 -56.87
CA MET A 1 20.20 -7.47 -55.68
C MET A 1 21.34 -7.66 -54.67
N LYS A 2 22.62 -7.82 -55.07
CA LYS A 2 23.76 -7.91 -54.13
C LYS A 2 24.01 -6.65 -53.27
N TRP A 3 23.76 -5.46 -53.80
CA TRP A 3 23.95 -4.19 -53.06
C TRP A 3 22.94 -3.96 -51.93
N LEU A 4 21.74 -4.56 -52.01
CA LEU A 4 20.71 -4.40 -50.97
C LEU A 4 21.06 -5.20 -49.70
N MET A 5 21.74 -6.35 -49.85
CA MET A 5 22.16 -7.18 -48.71
C MET A 5 23.34 -6.55 -47.95
N THR A 6 24.25 -5.86 -48.63
CA THR A 6 25.39 -5.18 -47.98
C THR A 6 24.94 -3.98 -47.15
N PHE A 7 23.91 -3.24 -47.60
CA PHE A 7 23.35 -2.11 -46.86
C PHE A 7 22.57 -2.56 -45.61
N LEU A 8 21.88 -3.71 -45.67
CA LEU A 8 21.16 -4.26 -44.53
C LEU A 8 22.11 -4.77 -43.42
N LEU A 9 23.26 -5.33 -43.80
CA LEU A 9 24.30 -5.79 -42.86
C LEU A 9 25.02 -4.62 -42.14
N LEU A 10 25.24 -3.50 -42.83
CA LEU A 10 25.84 -2.29 -42.23
C LEU A 10 24.90 -1.60 -41.23
N MET A 11 23.58 -1.73 -41.39
CA MET A 11 22.61 -1.18 -40.43
C MET A 11 22.48 -2.02 -39.15
N THR A 12 22.87 -3.30 -39.16
CA THR A 12 22.88 -4.14 -37.95
C THR A 12 24.14 -3.98 -37.10
N SER A 13 25.23 -3.42 -37.64
CA SER A 13 26.50 -3.27 -36.92
C SER A 13 26.63 -1.99 -36.08
N CYS A 14 25.69 -1.06 -36.19
CA CYS A 14 25.67 0.18 -35.40
C CYS A 14 24.56 0.18 -34.33
N VAL A 15 24.07 -0.99 -33.93
CA VAL A 15 23.43 -1.10 -32.61
C VAL A 15 24.56 -1.07 -31.59
N GLU A 16 25.12 0.11 -31.36
CA GLU A 16 25.92 0.38 -30.16
C GLU A 16 25.11 -0.19 -28.99
N LYS A 17 25.69 -1.16 -28.29
CA LYS A 17 25.15 -1.63 -27.03
C LYS A 17 25.12 -0.43 -26.10
N SER A 18 23.99 0.26 -26.06
CA SER A 18 23.81 1.40 -25.17
C SER A 18 23.90 0.84 -23.75
N GLY A 19 24.90 1.24 -22.98
CA GLY A 19 25.08 0.75 -21.61
C GLY A 19 23.83 0.92 -20.73
N LYS A 20 22.97 1.88 -21.09
CA LYS A 20 21.60 2.03 -20.57
C LYS A 20 20.77 0.74 -20.63
N VAL A 21 20.68 0.07 -21.77
CA VAL A 21 19.86 -1.14 -21.94
C VAL A 21 20.37 -2.28 -21.07
N ASP A 22 21.69 -2.45 -20.99
CA ASP A 22 22.31 -3.47 -20.15
C ASP A 22 22.09 -3.17 -18.65
N PHE A 23 22.21 -1.89 -18.25
CA PHE A 23 21.89 -1.43 -16.90
C PHE A 23 20.41 -1.68 -16.54
N GLU A 24 19.48 -1.21 -17.37
CA GLU A 24 18.04 -1.34 -17.14
C GLU A 24 17.64 -2.81 -17.05
N THR A 25 18.13 -3.65 -17.96
CA THR A 25 17.89 -5.10 -17.97
C THR A 25 18.40 -5.74 -16.69
N SER A 26 19.61 -5.39 -16.26
CA SER A 26 20.19 -5.94 -15.03
C SER A 26 19.38 -5.57 -13.78
N ILE A 27 18.92 -4.33 -13.70
CA ILE A 27 18.07 -3.88 -12.58
C ILE A 27 16.69 -4.55 -12.62
N LEU A 28 16.00 -4.53 -13.77
CA LEU A 28 14.66 -5.09 -13.91
C LEU A 28 14.60 -6.61 -13.72
N LYS A 29 15.69 -7.32 -14.02
CA LYS A 29 15.77 -8.76 -13.80
C LYS A 29 15.85 -9.12 -12.31
N ASN A 30 16.58 -8.34 -11.53
CA ASN A 30 17.00 -8.76 -10.19
C ASN A 30 16.34 -7.98 -9.05
N VAL A 31 16.26 -6.65 -9.17
CA VAL A 31 15.81 -5.76 -8.09
C VAL A 31 14.32 -5.89 -7.73
N PRO A 32 13.38 -6.25 -8.64
CA PRO A 32 11.98 -6.36 -8.27
C PRO A 32 11.65 -7.34 -7.14
N PHE A 33 12.53 -8.31 -6.92
CA PHE A 33 12.38 -9.34 -5.89
C PHE A 33 13.12 -9.00 -4.58
N ALA A 34 13.65 -7.78 -4.47
CA ALA A 34 14.36 -7.34 -3.28
C ALA A 34 13.51 -7.48 -2.01
N LEU A 35 14.09 -8.10 -0.99
CA LEU A 35 13.49 -8.23 0.34
C LEU A 35 13.59 -6.92 1.12
N LYS A 36 14.65 -6.17 0.86
CA LYS A 36 14.97 -4.90 1.51
C LYS A 36 15.63 -3.96 0.52
N ILE A 37 15.30 -2.67 0.62
CA ILE A 37 16.01 -1.59 -0.07
C ILE A 37 16.42 -0.54 0.95
N ASP A 38 17.72 -0.26 0.98
CA ASP A 38 18.28 0.84 1.74
C ASP A 38 18.62 1.98 0.79
N GLY A 39 17.78 3.03 0.80
CA GLY A 39 18.04 4.29 0.10
C GLY A 39 19.04 5.12 0.89
N VAL A 40 20.25 5.30 0.37
CA VAL A 40 21.35 5.92 1.13
C VAL A 40 21.49 7.40 0.79
N PHE A 41 20.85 7.87 -0.29
CA PHE A 41 20.84 9.28 -0.62
C PHE A 41 19.84 10.07 0.27
N PRO A 42 20.28 11.06 1.07
CA PRO A 42 19.41 11.82 1.99
C PRO A 42 18.31 12.65 1.29
N GLY A 43 18.40 12.84 -0.03
CA GLY A 43 17.43 13.55 -0.84
C GLY A 43 16.38 12.66 -1.52
N ILE A 44 16.32 11.36 -1.20
CA ILE A 44 15.26 10.49 -1.71
C ILE A 44 13.88 11.08 -1.37
N ASN A 45 12.97 11.08 -2.34
CA ASN A 45 11.61 11.67 -2.23
C ASN A 45 11.52 13.20 -2.05
N LYS A 46 12.63 13.96 -2.08
CA LYS A 46 12.63 15.41 -1.80
C LYS A 46 12.60 16.31 -3.03
N ASP A 47 12.37 15.76 -4.22
CA ASP A 47 12.51 16.51 -5.49
C ASP A 47 13.88 17.19 -5.66
N LEU A 48 14.91 16.59 -5.07
CA LEU A 48 16.24 17.15 -5.02
C LEU A 48 17.15 16.46 -6.04
N GLU A 49 17.78 17.26 -6.89
CA GLU A 49 18.81 16.79 -7.83
C GLU A 49 20.12 16.50 -7.09
N ILE A 50 20.76 15.39 -7.43
CA ILE A 50 22.07 15.02 -6.89
C ILE A 50 23.17 15.82 -7.61
N LYS A 51 23.59 16.95 -7.05
CA LYS A 51 24.59 17.85 -7.66
C LYS A 51 25.94 17.89 -6.96
N THR A 52 26.02 17.42 -5.71
CA THR A 52 27.20 17.62 -4.87
C THR A 52 27.51 16.40 -4.02
N PRO A 53 28.79 16.06 -3.82
CA PRO A 53 29.97 16.69 -4.43
C PRO A 53 30.21 16.24 -5.89
N PRO A 54 30.67 17.12 -6.80
CA PRO A 54 30.93 16.75 -8.20
C PRO A 54 32.05 15.72 -8.33
N ASN A 55 31.98 14.87 -9.35
CA ASN A 55 32.91 13.76 -9.62
C ASN A 55 33.06 12.73 -8.48
N THR A 56 32.07 12.64 -7.59
CA THR A 56 32.08 11.64 -6.52
C THR A 56 31.04 10.56 -6.78
N TRP A 57 31.34 9.34 -6.32
CA TRP A 57 30.40 8.22 -6.38
C TRP A 57 29.51 8.24 -5.14
N ILE A 58 28.21 8.42 -5.36
CA ILE A 58 27.20 8.39 -4.32
C ILE A 58 26.39 7.11 -4.48
N ARG A 59 26.21 6.36 -3.40
CA ARG A 59 25.30 5.21 -3.39
C ARG A 59 23.87 5.72 -3.43
N VAL A 60 23.17 5.41 -4.52
CA VAL A 60 21.76 5.76 -4.70
C VAL A 60 20.89 4.85 -3.84
N PHE A 61 21.02 3.54 -4.04
CA PHE A 61 20.37 2.53 -3.23
C PHE A 61 21.18 1.23 -3.20
N GLN A 62 20.83 0.38 -2.23
CA GLN A 62 21.24 -1.00 -2.11
C GLN A 62 20.00 -1.87 -1.97
N ALA A 63 19.92 -2.97 -2.71
CA ALA A 63 18.86 -3.95 -2.63
C ALA A 63 19.41 -5.32 -2.21
N GLU A 64 18.72 -6.00 -1.29
CA GLU A 64 19.03 -7.36 -0.85
C GLU A 64 18.13 -8.36 -1.58
N VAL A 65 18.72 -9.21 -2.42
CA VAL A 65 17.99 -10.16 -3.27
C VAL A 65 18.49 -11.58 -2.98
N PRO A 66 17.61 -12.53 -2.60
CA PRO A 66 18.01 -13.92 -2.44
C PRO A 66 18.27 -14.57 -3.80
N ASN A 67 19.38 -15.30 -3.93
CA ASN A 67 19.66 -16.12 -5.09
C ASN A 67 18.87 -17.45 -5.05
N GLN A 68 19.08 -18.31 -6.04
CA GLN A 68 18.41 -19.63 -6.11
C GLN A 68 18.75 -20.56 -4.94
N ASN A 69 19.88 -20.34 -4.26
CA ASN A 69 20.31 -21.09 -3.09
C ASN A 69 19.83 -20.45 -1.77
N GLY A 70 19.11 -19.32 -1.83
CA GLY A 70 18.67 -18.57 -0.66
C GLY A 70 19.73 -17.65 -0.04
N GLU A 71 20.91 -17.54 -0.65
CA GLU A 71 21.96 -16.63 -0.20
C GLU A 71 21.64 -15.20 -0.64
N ILE A 72 21.97 -14.21 0.20
CA ILE A 72 21.70 -12.80 -0.13
C ILE A 72 22.78 -12.26 -1.06
N ILE A 73 22.36 -11.76 -2.21
CA ILE A 73 23.16 -10.98 -3.15
C ILE A 73 22.74 -9.51 -3.03
N PHE A 74 23.73 -8.64 -2.93
CA PHE A 74 23.54 -7.20 -2.91
C PHE A 74 23.58 -6.62 -4.32
N HIS A 75 22.51 -5.92 -4.69
CA HIS A 75 22.44 -5.12 -5.92
C HIS A 75 22.62 -3.65 -5.55
N CYS A 76 23.78 -3.10 -5.88
CA CYS A 76 24.18 -1.74 -5.54
C CYS A 76 24.00 -0.82 -6.75
N VAL A 77 23.36 0.33 -6.57
CA VAL A 77 23.36 1.38 -7.60
C VAL A 77 24.09 2.60 -7.08
N TYR A 78 25.10 3.02 -7.83
CA TYR A 78 25.87 4.22 -7.59
C TYR A 78 25.64 5.24 -8.69
N TYR A 79 25.80 6.51 -8.35
CA TYR A 79 25.80 7.61 -9.29
C TYR A 79 27.10 8.40 -9.14
N LYS A 80 27.88 8.49 -10.22
CA LYS A 80 28.97 9.45 -10.34
C LYS A 80 28.36 10.81 -10.62
N VAL A 81 28.41 11.71 -9.65
CA VAL A 81 27.89 13.07 -9.78
C VAL A 81 28.65 13.79 -10.90
N PRO A 82 27.96 14.46 -11.84
CA PRO A 82 28.59 15.15 -12.95
C PRO A 82 29.53 16.26 -12.45
N GLY A 83 30.58 16.49 -13.22
CA GLY A 83 31.54 17.56 -13.00
C GLY A 83 31.77 18.29 -14.31
N LYS A 84 32.93 18.04 -14.93
CA LYS A 84 33.17 18.42 -16.34
C LYS A 84 32.60 17.41 -17.32
N GLU A 85 32.57 16.14 -16.90
CA GLU A 85 31.98 15.04 -17.65
C GLU A 85 30.54 14.78 -17.17
N ALA A 86 29.73 14.20 -18.04
CA ALA A 86 28.40 13.72 -17.69
C ALA A 86 28.47 12.63 -16.60
N GLY A 87 27.41 12.54 -15.81
CA GLY A 87 27.30 11.55 -14.74
C GLY A 87 27.11 10.13 -15.26
N VAL A 88 27.34 9.17 -14.37
CA VAL A 88 27.25 7.74 -14.67
C VAL A 88 26.46 7.04 -13.58
N LEU A 89 25.38 6.36 -13.96
CA LEU A 89 24.73 5.37 -13.12
C LEU A 89 25.45 4.03 -13.29
N ARG A 90 25.75 3.38 -12.18
CA ARG A 90 26.46 2.10 -12.16
C ARG A 90 25.69 1.10 -11.31
N HIS A 91 25.35 -0.04 -11.89
CA HIS A 91 24.81 -1.19 -11.16
C HIS A 91 25.92 -2.22 -10.93
N ILE A 92 25.97 -2.74 -9.70
CA ILE A 92 26.93 -3.75 -9.26
C ILE A 92 26.19 -4.88 -8.57
N GLU A 93 26.56 -6.11 -8.91
CA GLU A 93 26.19 -7.33 -8.19
C GLU A 93 27.35 -7.78 -7.30
N SER A 94 27.10 -7.95 -6.00
CA SER A 94 28.12 -8.24 -4.99
C SER A 94 27.60 -9.21 -3.92
N ASN A 95 28.47 -10.07 -3.39
CA ASN A 95 28.16 -10.90 -2.21
C ASN A 95 28.36 -10.14 -0.88
N GLU A 96 28.99 -8.97 -0.94
CA GLU A 96 29.24 -8.10 0.21
C GLU A 96 28.41 -6.82 0.11
N SER A 97 28.19 -6.17 1.26
CA SER A 97 27.46 -4.90 1.33
C SER A 97 28.11 -3.81 0.46
N CYS A 98 27.31 -2.86 -0.01
CA CYS A 98 27.72 -1.80 -0.94
C CYS A 98 28.53 -0.66 -0.28
N LEU A 99 29.21 -0.90 0.85
CA LEU A 99 30.02 0.11 1.54
C LEU A 99 31.40 0.22 0.88
N GLY A 100 31.66 1.33 0.18
CA GLY A 100 32.98 1.65 -0.40
C GLY A 100 33.35 0.90 -1.70
N ASN A 101 32.58 -0.11 -2.08
CA ASN A 101 32.92 -1.06 -3.14
C ASN A 101 32.21 -0.79 -4.48
N TYR A 102 32.48 0.36 -5.11
CA TYR A 102 31.90 0.74 -6.42
C TYR A 102 32.65 0.17 -7.65
N LYS A 103 33.63 -0.72 -7.42
CA LYS A 103 34.49 -1.31 -8.47
C LYS A 103 34.52 -2.84 -8.48
N SER A 104 34.00 -3.51 -7.45
CA SER A 104 34.06 -4.97 -7.32
C SER A 104 32.79 -5.62 -7.86
N GLY A 105 32.93 -6.69 -8.64
CA GLY A 105 31.78 -7.49 -9.12
C GLY A 105 31.43 -7.24 -10.57
N LYS A 106 30.23 -7.67 -10.97
CA LYS A 106 29.73 -7.48 -12.34
C LYS A 106 29.17 -6.07 -12.46
N VAL A 107 29.67 -5.30 -13.42
CA VAL A 107 29.40 -3.86 -13.57
C VAL A 107 28.56 -3.61 -14.83
N PHE A 108 27.52 -2.79 -14.67
CA PHE A 108 26.71 -2.27 -15.77
C PHE A 108 26.61 -0.75 -15.64
N ASP A 109 27.05 -0.03 -16.67
CA ASP A 109 27.14 1.44 -16.64
C ASP A 109 26.15 2.08 -17.61
N TRP A 110 25.46 3.11 -17.12
CA TRP A 110 24.64 4.02 -17.90
C TRP A 110 25.24 5.43 -17.80
N THR A 111 25.90 5.86 -18.87
CA THR A 111 26.61 7.13 -19.00
C THR A 111 25.70 8.24 -19.56
N GLY A 112 26.18 9.49 -19.54
CA GLY A 112 25.49 10.62 -20.16
C GLY A 112 24.41 11.28 -19.30
N ILE A 113 24.44 11.07 -17.97
CA ILE A 113 23.39 11.51 -17.06
C ILE A 113 23.78 12.84 -16.41
N ASN A 114 23.12 13.92 -16.84
CA ASN A 114 23.39 15.29 -16.39
C ASN A 114 22.63 15.66 -15.12
N GLN A 115 21.45 15.07 -14.91
CA GLN A 115 20.63 15.30 -13.73
C GLN A 115 20.03 13.98 -13.27
N LEU A 116 20.00 13.75 -11.96
CA LEU A 116 19.38 12.58 -11.35
C LEU A 116 18.60 12.97 -10.11
N LYS A 117 17.35 12.50 -10.05
CA LYS A 117 16.46 12.51 -8.90
C LYS A 117 15.99 11.08 -8.64
N VAL A 118 15.74 10.78 -7.37
CA VAL A 118 15.50 9.42 -6.88
C VAL A 118 14.25 9.40 -6.04
N TRP A 119 13.38 8.43 -6.31
CA TRP A 119 12.09 8.32 -5.64
C TRP A 119 11.83 6.88 -5.18
N LEU A 120 11.34 6.78 -3.95
CA LEU A 120 10.80 5.57 -3.35
C LEU A 120 9.56 6.01 -2.54
N PRO A 121 8.46 6.40 -3.21
CA PRO A 121 7.31 6.99 -2.56
C PRO A 121 6.64 6.00 -1.60
N GLU A 122 6.26 6.50 -0.41
CA GLU A 122 5.44 5.75 0.54
C GLU A 122 3.94 5.85 0.21
N PHE A 123 3.54 6.90 -0.51
CA PHE A 123 2.17 7.20 -0.92
C PHE A 123 2.14 7.71 -2.36
N GLU A 124 0.97 7.68 -3.00
CA GLU A 124 0.84 8.18 -4.36
C GLU A 124 1.17 9.68 -4.43
N ARG A 125 2.07 10.04 -5.36
CA ARG A 125 2.50 11.43 -5.57
C ARG A 125 2.54 11.73 -7.05
N LYS A 126 2.00 12.86 -7.46
CA LYS A 126 2.15 13.36 -8.84
C LYS A 126 3.45 14.15 -8.96
N ILE A 127 4.25 13.81 -9.95
CA ILE A 127 5.49 14.52 -10.30
C ILE A 127 5.52 14.65 -11.81
N PHE A 128 5.59 15.88 -12.30
CA PHE A 128 5.30 16.21 -13.71
C PHE A 128 3.91 15.65 -14.11
N ASP A 129 3.82 15.02 -15.29
CA ASP A 129 2.62 14.36 -15.81
C ASP A 129 2.52 12.88 -15.40
N LYS A 130 3.34 12.43 -14.44
CA LYS A 130 3.37 11.02 -13.99
C LYS A 130 2.92 10.89 -12.53
N THR A 131 2.18 9.82 -12.27
CA THR A 131 1.80 9.41 -10.91
C THR A 131 2.79 8.37 -10.42
N LEU A 132 3.59 8.74 -9.42
CA LEU A 132 4.43 7.79 -8.70
C LEU A 132 3.56 7.03 -7.70
N LYS A 133 3.53 5.71 -7.83
CA LYS A 133 2.84 4.78 -6.96
C LYS A 133 3.77 4.18 -5.91
N PRO A 134 3.27 3.89 -4.70
CA PRO A 134 4.05 3.17 -3.69
C PRO A 134 4.41 1.75 -4.14
N GLY A 135 5.45 1.17 -3.54
CA GLY A 135 5.97 -0.15 -3.92
C GLY A 135 6.75 -0.16 -5.22
N ARG A 136 7.27 1.00 -5.64
CA ARG A 136 8.06 1.16 -6.85
C ARG A 136 9.22 2.12 -6.58
N PHE A 137 10.37 1.84 -7.17
CA PHE A 137 11.52 2.72 -7.16
C PHE A 137 11.64 3.43 -8.51
N TYR A 138 11.96 4.73 -8.49
CA TYR A 138 12.06 5.53 -9.71
C TYR A 138 13.38 6.29 -9.76
N LEU A 139 13.97 6.30 -10.95
CA LEU A 139 15.05 7.20 -11.33
C LEU A 139 14.49 8.14 -12.40
N THR A 140 14.63 9.45 -12.16
CA THR A 140 14.19 10.46 -13.11
C THR A 140 15.29 11.48 -13.31
N GLY A 141 15.42 12.03 -14.51
CA GLY A 141 16.51 12.97 -14.75
C GLY A 141 16.61 13.41 -16.19
N ARG A 142 17.79 13.91 -16.54
CA ARG A 142 18.12 14.42 -17.87
C ARG A 142 19.41 13.81 -18.38
N GLU A 143 19.35 13.28 -19.59
CA GLU A 143 20.47 12.86 -20.43
C GLU A 143 20.84 13.99 -21.42
N GLU A 144 21.90 13.79 -22.22
CA GLU A 144 22.23 14.71 -23.32
C GLU A 144 21.09 14.82 -24.35
N VAL A 145 20.36 13.73 -24.58
CA VAL A 145 19.35 13.60 -25.65
C VAL A 145 17.92 13.88 -25.16
N GLY A 146 17.70 14.10 -23.86
CA GLY A 146 16.39 14.42 -23.30
C GLY A 146 16.18 13.96 -21.87
N ASP A 147 14.95 14.11 -21.38
CA ASP A 147 14.56 13.67 -20.04
C ASP A 147 14.27 12.15 -20.03
N PHE A 148 14.60 11.47 -18.93
CA PHE A 148 14.33 10.05 -18.75
C PHE A 148 13.50 9.76 -17.49
N PHE A 149 12.80 8.63 -17.56
CA PHE A 149 12.00 8.11 -16.46
C PHE A 149 12.15 6.58 -16.45
N PHE A 150 12.81 6.07 -15.43
CA PHE A 150 13.02 4.64 -15.24
C PHE A 150 12.34 4.18 -13.95
N GLU A 151 11.66 3.05 -14.04
CA GLU A 151 10.76 2.55 -13.02
C GLU A 151 11.04 1.08 -12.73
N VAL A 152 11.15 0.74 -11.44
CA VAL A 152 11.41 -0.60 -10.96
C VAL A 152 10.30 -0.99 -9.98
N PRO A 153 9.42 -1.94 -10.33
CA PRO A 153 8.42 -2.43 -9.39
C PRO A 153 9.10 -3.24 -8.28
N LEU A 154 8.62 -3.14 -7.04
CA LEU A 154 9.20 -3.82 -5.88
C LEU A 154 8.15 -4.74 -5.25
N PHE A 155 8.11 -5.99 -5.68
CA PHE A 155 7.03 -6.91 -5.35
C PHE A 155 7.10 -7.44 -3.92
N ASN A 156 8.32 -7.67 -3.42
CA ASN A 156 8.56 -8.33 -2.14
C ASN A 156 8.79 -7.36 -0.97
N LEU A 157 8.93 -6.06 -1.26
CA LEU A 157 9.08 -5.07 -0.22
C LEU A 157 7.75 -4.91 0.51
N ASN A 158 7.72 -5.45 1.72
CA ASN A 158 6.74 -5.08 2.72
C ASN A 158 7.09 -3.67 3.19
N LEU A 159 6.92 -2.67 2.31
CA LEU A 159 6.75 -1.30 2.76
C LEU A 159 5.66 -1.43 3.81
N GLU A 160 5.98 -1.08 5.06
CA GLU A 160 4.96 -0.83 6.05
C GLU A 160 4.06 0.22 5.41
N ARG A 161 3.04 -0.25 4.70
CA ARG A 161 1.84 0.49 4.52
C ARG A 161 1.50 0.73 5.98
N LYS A 162 1.72 1.95 6.45
CA LYS A 162 0.67 2.61 7.20
C LYS A 162 -0.53 2.48 6.28
N LEU A 163 -1.16 1.30 6.34
CA LEU A 163 -2.57 1.15 6.30
C LEU A 163 -2.95 2.17 7.35
N GLU A 164 -3.21 3.40 6.92
CA GLU A 164 -4.17 4.20 7.63
C GLU A 164 -5.33 3.24 7.72
N ARG A 165 -5.47 2.62 8.90
CA ARG A 165 -6.76 2.18 9.35
C ARG A 165 -7.57 3.46 9.35
N HIS A 166 -8.10 3.84 8.19
CA HIS A 166 -9.51 4.09 8.13
C HIS A 166 -10.08 2.96 8.95
N ALA A 167 -10.64 3.28 10.10
CA ALA A 167 -11.28 2.32 10.97
C ALA A 167 -12.38 1.67 10.13
N SER A 168 -11.99 0.70 9.30
CA SER A 168 -12.88 -0.27 8.73
C SER A 168 -13.23 -1.06 9.96
N THR A 169 -14.33 -0.67 10.58
CA THR A 169 -15.02 -1.40 11.64
C THR A 169 -15.61 -2.71 11.08
N PHE A 170 -14.91 -3.29 10.10
CA PHE A 170 -15.24 -4.38 9.22
C PHE A 170 -14.25 -5.50 9.51
N SER A 171 -14.66 -6.46 10.33
CA SER A 171 -14.06 -7.80 10.28
C SER A 171 -14.93 -8.67 9.39
N SER A 172 -14.93 -8.44 8.08
CA SER A 172 -15.32 -9.52 7.18
C SER A 172 -14.24 -10.59 7.33
N ARG A 173 -14.59 -11.75 7.88
CA ARG A 173 -13.65 -12.87 7.95
C ARG A 173 -13.22 -13.22 6.54
N MET A 174 -11.91 -13.43 6.35
CA MET A 174 -11.30 -13.76 5.05
C MET A 174 -11.93 -15.01 4.41
N LEU A 175 -12.50 -15.89 5.24
CA LEU A 175 -13.29 -17.05 4.83
C LEU A 175 -14.66 -17.01 5.53
N LYS A 176 -15.74 -16.88 4.76
CA LYS A 176 -17.12 -16.93 5.27
C LYS A 176 -17.37 -18.34 5.84
N GLY A 177 -17.82 -18.43 7.09
CA GLY A 177 -18.18 -19.71 7.75
C GLY A 177 -17.03 -20.47 8.43
N VAL A 178 -15.78 -20.00 8.34
CA VAL A 178 -14.64 -20.63 9.05
C VAL A 178 -14.38 -19.92 10.40
N PHE A 179 -14.24 -20.71 11.46
CA PHE A 179 -13.89 -20.24 12.81
C PHE A 179 -12.49 -20.69 13.14
N VAL A 180 -11.57 -19.74 13.28
CA VAL A 180 -10.28 -20.01 13.91
C VAL A 180 -10.42 -19.61 15.38
N ALA A 181 -10.76 -20.58 16.23
CA ALA A 181 -10.73 -20.36 17.67
C ALA A 181 -9.28 -20.11 18.10
N LYS A 182 -9.05 -19.11 18.97
CA LYS A 182 -7.75 -18.91 19.62
C LYS A 182 -7.33 -20.23 20.26
N LYS A 183 -6.04 -20.58 20.11
CA LYS A 183 -5.45 -21.81 20.66
C LYS A 183 -5.82 -21.91 22.15
N ARG A 184 -6.51 -23.00 22.52
CA ARG A 184 -7.06 -23.21 23.88
C ARG A 184 -5.96 -23.14 24.92
N ASP A 185 -6.24 -22.46 26.03
CA ASP A 185 -5.58 -22.75 27.29
C ASP A 185 -6.04 -24.16 27.73
N PRO A 186 -5.12 -25.13 27.91
CA PRO A 186 -5.46 -26.49 28.29
C PRO A 186 -6.18 -26.62 29.64
N ASN A 187 -6.18 -25.57 30.48
CA ASN A 187 -6.82 -25.60 31.80
C ASN A 187 -8.29 -25.17 31.81
N VAL A 188 -8.85 -24.72 30.68
CA VAL A 188 -10.25 -24.26 30.61
C VAL A 188 -11.16 -25.42 30.16
N LYS A 189 -11.96 -25.94 31.10
CA LYS A 189 -12.99 -26.97 30.83
C LYS A 189 -13.90 -26.49 29.68
N SER A 190 -14.16 -27.38 28.73
CA SER A 190 -14.87 -27.09 27.48
C SER A 190 -16.27 -26.53 27.70
N GLN A 191 -16.41 -25.21 27.74
CA GLN A 191 -17.66 -24.59 27.33
C GLN A 191 -17.69 -24.61 25.80
N GLN A 192 -18.68 -25.32 25.24
CA GLN A 192 -18.98 -25.21 23.81
C GLN A 192 -19.30 -23.75 23.52
N VAL A 193 -18.49 -23.08 22.70
CA VAL A 193 -18.79 -21.71 22.26
C VAL A 193 -20.07 -21.77 21.43
N LYS A 194 -21.19 -21.37 22.03
CA LYS A 194 -22.48 -21.31 21.36
C LYS A 194 -22.45 -20.15 20.38
N LEU A 195 -22.30 -20.48 19.10
CA LEU A 195 -22.31 -19.49 18.04
C LEU A 195 -23.71 -18.88 17.89
N VAL A 196 -23.76 -17.58 17.63
CA VAL A 196 -24.99 -16.79 17.53
C VAL A 196 -25.15 -16.26 16.09
N GLY A 197 -26.37 -16.29 15.58
CA GLY A 197 -26.74 -15.68 14.31
C GLY A 197 -26.84 -16.68 13.14
N ASP A 198 -27.71 -16.35 12.20
CA ASP A 198 -27.95 -17.07 10.94
C ASP A 198 -27.45 -16.26 9.73
N PHE A 199 -27.34 -16.90 8.57
CA PHE A 199 -26.96 -16.26 7.32
C PHE A 199 -28.05 -15.30 6.81
N GLU A 200 -29.31 -15.65 7.09
CA GLU A 200 -30.49 -14.84 6.77
C GLU A 200 -30.76 -13.71 7.77
N ASP A 201 -30.07 -13.69 8.92
CA ASP A 201 -30.21 -12.63 9.91
C ASP A 201 -29.81 -11.28 9.27
N ASN A 202 -30.76 -10.36 9.22
CA ASN A 202 -30.56 -9.05 8.63
C ASN A 202 -31.40 -7.98 9.36
N TYR A 203 -30.94 -6.73 9.28
CA TYR A 203 -31.58 -5.63 10.01
C TYR A 203 -32.95 -5.29 9.43
N ARG A 204 -33.10 -5.31 8.10
CA ARG A 204 -34.33 -4.98 7.39
C ARG A 204 -35.52 -5.82 7.89
N ASP A 205 -35.27 -7.11 8.12
CA ASP A 205 -36.28 -8.08 8.56
C ASP A 205 -36.35 -8.19 10.09
N ARG A 206 -35.61 -7.34 10.82
CA ARG A 206 -35.50 -7.32 12.29
C ARG A 206 -35.04 -8.64 12.91
N THR A 207 -34.31 -9.44 12.15
CA THR A 207 -33.72 -10.72 12.60
C THR A 207 -32.27 -10.56 13.06
N ALA A 208 -31.60 -9.47 12.68
CA ALA A 208 -30.24 -9.17 13.11
C ALA A 208 -30.11 -9.04 14.64
N LYS A 209 -29.12 -9.73 15.18
CA LYS A 209 -28.83 -9.75 16.63
C LYS A 209 -27.71 -8.78 16.96
N VAL A 210 -27.93 -7.88 17.91
CA VAL A 210 -26.91 -6.98 18.43
C VAL A 210 -25.87 -7.79 19.22
N CYS A 211 -24.59 -7.62 18.91
CA CYS A 211 -23.50 -8.30 19.63
C CYS A 211 -22.63 -7.34 20.45
N HIS A 212 -22.80 -6.03 20.27
CA HIS A 212 -22.12 -5.00 21.06
C HIS A 212 -22.83 -3.65 20.84
N GLU A 213 -23.13 -2.92 21.91
CA GLU A 213 -23.83 -1.64 21.84
C GLU A 213 -23.43 -0.74 23.00
N TYR A 214 -23.47 0.56 22.75
CA TYR A 214 -23.23 1.61 23.73
C TYR A 214 -24.45 2.54 23.84
N SER A 215 -24.68 3.06 25.05
CA SER A 215 -25.65 4.12 25.29
C SER A 215 -25.17 5.46 24.73
N LYS A 216 -26.05 6.47 24.77
CA LYS A 216 -25.70 7.87 24.51
C LYS A 216 -24.55 8.36 25.39
N ASP A 217 -24.47 7.87 26.62
CA ASP A 217 -23.49 8.30 27.63
C ASP A 217 -22.18 7.47 27.62
N CYS A 218 -21.85 6.82 26.51
CA CYS A 218 -20.65 5.98 26.35
C CYS A 218 -20.55 4.78 27.30
N LYS A 219 -21.69 4.32 27.83
CA LYS A 219 -21.74 3.11 28.66
C LYS A 219 -22.13 1.92 27.82
N GLU A 220 -21.38 0.83 27.94
CA GLU A 220 -21.69 -0.43 27.27
C GLU A 220 -23.08 -0.93 27.73
N THR A 221 -24.03 -1.02 26.81
CA THR A 221 -25.39 -1.53 27.07
C THR A 221 -25.49 -3.01 26.77
N THR A 222 -24.71 -3.48 25.80
CA THR A 222 -24.58 -4.90 25.44
C THR A 222 -23.10 -5.23 25.39
N SER A 223 -22.67 -6.21 26.18
CA SER A 223 -21.27 -6.62 26.25
C SER A 223 -20.75 -7.11 24.89
N ASN A 224 -19.50 -6.81 24.56
CA ASN A 224 -18.88 -7.26 23.32
C ASN A 224 -18.80 -8.80 23.25
N SER A 225 -19.72 -9.39 22.49
CA SER A 225 -19.82 -10.84 22.24
C SER A 225 -19.68 -11.17 20.75
N CYS A 226 -19.20 -10.20 19.95
CA CYS A 226 -19.18 -10.30 18.49
C CYS A 226 -18.26 -11.42 17.97
N GLU A 227 -17.30 -11.92 18.77
CA GLU A 227 -16.52 -13.11 18.42
C GLU A 227 -17.38 -14.38 18.27
N THR A 228 -18.54 -14.42 18.93
CA THR A 228 -19.48 -15.55 18.87
C THR A 228 -20.40 -15.51 17.64
N CYS A 229 -20.38 -14.43 16.85
CA CYS A 229 -21.21 -14.32 15.67
C CYS A 229 -20.80 -15.35 14.61
N ARG A 230 -21.77 -16.14 14.12
CA ARG A 230 -21.51 -17.26 13.22
C ARG A 230 -20.98 -16.77 11.86
N PHE A 231 -21.57 -15.72 11.31
CA PHE A 231 -21.24 -15.21 9.98
C PHE A 231 -20.41 -13.92 10.01
N GLY A 232 -19.76 -13.66 11.14
CA GLY A 232 -19.11 -12.39 11.41
C GLY A 232 -20.11 -11.34 11.87
N TRP A 233 -19.67 -10.10 11.89
CA TRP A 233 -20.45 -8.96 12.35
C TRP A 233 -20.16 -7.74 11.49
N TYR A 234 -21.09 -6.79 11.52
CA TYR A 234 -20.95 -5.51 10.85
C TYR A 234 -21.33 -4.38 11.81
N SER A 235 -20.76 -3.20 11.56
CA SER A 235 -21.02 -2.00 12.36
C SER A 235 -22.08 -1.13 11.71
N ALA A 236 -22.86 -0.47 12.54
CA ALA A 236 -23.88 0.49 12.16
C ALA A 236 -23.72 1.77 12.98
N VAL A 237 -24.08 2.90 12.38
CA VAL A 237 -24.14 4.18 13.08
C VAL A 237 -25.33 4.13 14.05
N GLY A 238 -25.01 4.04 15.34
CA GLY A 238 -25.98 3.92 16.43
C GLY A 238 -26.29 5.25 17.10
N ILE A 239 -26.84 5.18 18.31
CA ILE A 239 -27.24 6.36 19.08
C ILE A 239 -26.11 6.92 19.98
N SER A 240 -25.05 6.15 20.20
CA SER A 240 -23.90 6.54 21.01
C SER A 240 -23.18 7.72 20.36
N THR A 241 -22.78 8.75 21.12
CA THR A 241 -22.01 9.89 20.60
C THR A 241 -20.50 9.70 20.74
N CYS A 242 -20.07 8.48 21.07
CA CYS A 242 -18.74 8.22 21.60
C CYS A 242 -17.80 7.84 20.46
N GLU A 243 -16.61 8.45 20.47
CA GLU A 243 -15.65 8.34 19.39
C GLU A 243 -15.31 6.85 19.11
N GLY A 244 -15.60 6.40 17.89
CA GLY A 244 -15.30 5.03 17.44
C GLY A 244 -16.21 3.93 17.96
N GLN A 245 -17.25 4.27 18.72
CA GLN A 245 -18.18 3.32 19.30
C GLN A 245 -19.44 3.19 18.43
N PHE A 246 -19.44 2.16 17.59
CA PHE A 246 -20.57 1.82 16.72
C PHE A 246 -21.35 0.62 17.28
N THR A 247 -22.66 0.59 17.04
CA THR A 247 -23.47 -0.61 17.32
C THR A 247 -23.07 -1.71 16.35
N ARG A 248 -22.88 -2.93 16.85
CA ARG A 248 -22.48 -4.09 16.04
C ARG A 248 -23.57 -5.14 16.01
N PHE A 249 -23.80 -5.71 14.85
CA PHE A 249 -24.77 -6.77 14.60
C PHE A 249 -24.08 -8.03 14.09
N CYS A 250 -24.51 -9.20 14.56
CA CYS A 250 -24.17 -10.46 13.92
C CYS A 250 -24.88 -10.57 12.57
N GLY A 251 -24.14 -11.03 11.54
CA GLY A 251 -24.71 -11.28 10.22
C GLY A 251 -23.74 -10.92 9.10
N VAL A 252 -24.19 -11.14 7.86
CA VAL A 252 -23.43 -10.75 6.67
C VAL A 252 -23.52 -9.25 6.49
N ASN A 253 -22.37 -8.61 6.30
CA ASN A 253 -22.32 -7.18 6.04
C ASN A 253 -23.02 -6.81 4.73
N LYS A 254 -24.16 -6.14 4.84
CA LYS A 254 -24.92 -5.52 3.74
C LYS A 254 -25.17 -4.03 4.03
N CYS A 255 -24.31 -3.39 4.83
CA CYS A 255 -24.49 -1.97 5.15
C CYS A 255 -24.52 -1.14 3.87
N GLY A 256 -25.24 -0.02 3.90
CA GLY A 256 -25.36 0.91 2.77
C GLY A 256 -26.45 0.56 1.76
N GLN A 257 -26.95 -0.69 1.75
CA GLN A 257 -28.05 -1.12 0.88
C GLN A 257 -29.40 -0.62 1.37
N ARG A 258 -30.40 -0.54 0.46
CA ARG A 258 -31.77 -0.13 0.81
C ARG A 258 -32.37 -1.03 1.90
N GLY A 259 -32.89 -0.40 2.95
CA GLY A 259 -33.46 -1.04 4.13
C GLY A 259 -32.43 -1.58 5.12
N MET A 260 -31.13 -1.41 4.84
CA MET A 260 -30.04 -1.84 5.72
C MET A 260 -29.41 -0.63 6.45
N PRO A 261 -28.67 -0.86 7.55
CA PRO A 261 -27.95 0.19 8.24
C PRO A 261 -26.94 0.89 7.34
N ALA A 262 -26.78 2.20 7.51
CA ALA A 262 -25.76 2.96 6.81
C ALA A 262 -24.36 2.54 7.27
N CYS A 263 -23.43 2.42 6.31
CA CYS A 263 -22.04 2.07 6.62
C CYS A 263 -21.37 3.23 7.38
N PRO A 264 -20.73 3.00 8.53
CA PRO A 264 -19.98 4.06 9.22
C PRO A 264 -18.83 4.59 8.35
N ARG A 265 -18.70 5.91 8.21
CA ARG A 265 -17.60 6.55 7.45
C ARG A 265 -16.27 6.64 8.22
N GLY A 266 -16.21 6.09 9.43
CA GLY A 266 -15.03 6.12 10.29
C GLY A 266 -14.85 7.44 11.04
N ILE A 267 -14.07 7.40 12.12
CA ILE A 267 -13.86 8.50 13.07
C ILE A 267 -13.21 9.71 12.40
N GLU A 268 -12.17 9.51 11.60
CA GLU A 268 -11.47 10.60 10.93
C GLU A 268 -12.35 11.35 9.93
N SER A 269 -13.29 10.67 9.26
CA SER A 269 -14.26 11.35 8.40
C SER A 269 -15.21 12.22 9.22
N ALA A 270 -15.64 11.75 10.39
CA ALA A 270 -16.46 12.52 11.32
C ALA A 270 -15.71 13.77 11.83
N ARG A 271 -14.43 13.60 12.20
CA ARG A 271 -13.56 14.68 12.68
C ARG A 271 -13.34 15.76 11.63
N ARG A 272 -13.06 15.38 10.38
CA ARG A 272 -12.93 16.33 9.26
C ARG A 272 -14.22 17.09 8.96
N MET A 273 -15.37 16.56 9.36
CA MET A 273 -16.67 17.21 9.22
C MET A 273 -17.06 18.02 10.48
N GLY A 274 -16.22 18.05 11.52
CA GLY A 274 -16.49 18.77 12.77
C GLY A 274 -17.59 18.14 13.62
N LEU A 275 -17.79 16.83 13.54
CA LEU A 275 -18.92 16.12 14.14
C LEU A 275 -18.60 15.47 15.51
N ASP A 276 -17.58 15.98 16.20
CA ASP A 276 -16.93 15.32 17.34
C ASP A 276 -17.84 15.07 18.58
N ASN A 277 -19.08 15.58 18.59
CA ASN A 277 -20.03 15.41 19.70
C ASN A 277 -21.52 15.37 19.27
N ILE A 278 -21.82 15.12 17.99
CA ILE A 278 -23.20 15.22 17.48
C ILE A 278 -23.90 13.86 17.58
N MET A 279 -25.20 13.84 17.94
CA MET A 279 -26.04 12.64 17.87
C MET A 279 -25.85 11.96 16.51
N LEU A 280 -25.41 10.70 16.49
CA LEU A 280 -24.97 10.09 15.23
C LEU A 280 -26.15 9.67 14.32
N CYS A 281 -27.33 9.42 14.90
CA CYS A 281 -28.55 9.01 14.18
C CYS A 281 -29.54 10.16 14.07
N TYR A 282 -29.56 10.82 12.91
CA TYR A 282 -30.60 11.74 12.46
C TYR A 282 -30.70 11.67 10.92
N ASP A 283 -31.82 12.12 10.38
CA ASP A 283 -32.06 12.08 8.93
C ASP A 283 -31.06 12.96 8.18
N GLY A 284 -30.42 12.38 7.16
CA GLY A 284 -29.35 13.04 6.41
C GLY A 284 -28.00 13.04 7.12
N SER A 285 -27.84 12.31 8.24
CA SER A 285 -26.57 12.23 8.95
C SER A 285 -25.43 11.81 7.99
N PRO A 286 -24.35 12.62 7.89
CA PRO A 286 -23.25 12.38 6.96
C PRO A 286 -22.28 11.31 7.48
N LEU A 287 -22.50 10.81 8.70
CA LEU A 287 -21.68 9.78 9.35
C LEU A 287 -21.93 8.38 8.77
N GLY A 288 -23.09 8.20 8.15
CA GLY A 288 -23.45 7.01 7.38
C GLY A 288 -23.16 7.19 5.89
N TYR A 289 -22.76 6.10 5.25
CA TYR A 289 -22.69 5.98 3.80
C TYR A 289 -23.77 5.01 3.32
N CYS A 290 -24.49 5.43 2.29
CA CYS A 290 -25.49 4.65 1.58
C CYS A 290 -25.13 4.54 0.10
N GLU A 291 -25.63 3.50 -0.57
CA GLU A 291 -25.49 3.37 -2.02
C GLU A 291 -26.15 4.53 -2.77
N ALA A 292 -25.72 4.74 -4.02
CA ALA A 292 -26.19 5.85 -4.84
C ALA A 292 -27.72 5.86 -4.96
N GLY A 293 -28.32 7.04 -4.77
CA GLY A 293 -29.77 7.23 -4.84
C GLY A 293 -30.53 6.96 -3.53
N LEU A 294 -29.84 6.54 -2.47
CA LEU A 294 -30.42 6.35 -1.13
C LEU A 294 -30.01 7.48 -0.18
N LYS A 295 -30.84 7.75 0.82
CA LYS A 295 -30.59 8.73 1.88
C LYS A 295 -30.44 8.04 3.22
N THR A 296 -29.66 8.65 4.10
CA THR A 296 -29.59 8.23 5.51
C THR A 296 -30.84 8.72 6.24
N VAL A 297 -31.51 7.82 6.95
CA VAL A 297 -32.71 8.08 7.77
C VAL A 297 -32.51 7.41 9.12
N CYS A 298 -32.92 8.05 10.21
CA CYS A 298 -32.81 7.46 11.54
C CYS A 298 -34.01 6.56 11.83
N ASP A 299 -33.79 5.24 11.88
CA ASP A 299 -34.78 4.25 12.28
C ASP A 299 -34.58 3.91 13.77
N GLY A 300 -35.28 4.65 14.63
CA GLY A 300 -35.20 4.52 16.08
C GLY A 300 -33.84 4.94 16.64
N LYS A 301 -32.90 3.98 16.73
CA LYS A 301 -31.55 4.20 17.27
C LYS A 301 -30.44 4.00 16.23
N ILE A 302 -30.78 3.53 15.04
CA ILE A 302 -29.82 3.11 14.02
C ILE A 302 -30.05 3.90 12.74
N LEU A 303 -28.98 4.40 12.15
CA LEU A 303 -29.04 5.07 10.86
C LEU A 303 -29.18 4.02 9.74
N VAL A 304 -30.20 4.15 8.91
CA VAL A 304 -30.53 3.24 7.80
C VAL A 304 -30.54 3.95 6.45
N CYS A 305 -30.44 3.19 5.38
CA CYS A 305 -30.47 3.69 4.01
C CYS A 305 -31.83 3.45 3.35
N LEU A 306 -32.51 4.50 2.91
CA LEU A 306 -33.81 4.44 2.25
C LEU A 306 -33.82 5.16 0.89
#